data_AF-A0A838UUZ8-F1
#
_entry.id   AF-A0A838UUZ8-F1
#
_cell.length_a   1.000
_cell.length_b   1.000
_cell.length_c   1.000
_cell.angle_alpha   90.00
_cell.angle_beta   90.00
_cell.angle_gamma   90.00
#
_symmetry.space_group_name_H-M   'P 1'
#
loop_
_entity.id
_entity.type
_entity.pdbx_description
1 polymer ?
#
loop_
_entity_poly.entity_id
_entity_poly.type
_entity_poly.pdbx_seq_one_letter_code
_entity_poly.pdbx_strand_id
1 'polypeptide(L)'
;MPTTNPLPTPTATKVAPAAPRRILPDTPRTWPRGRLNEATFVLGDLGLSLLHFVSWLVAGVARLIFWAARSLARGLGRMANTLSRGRLGSRGTEIAGWVLVVVVLAGSYPTWGTVSTWVGAHWPNLRPHGVVAYKPPSSACALPRASCAAAGETLDGQPSISAVKILQVLQAYNSPAATPDFAADLYDLGIKYGVNPAYALGFFAFESQCGTAGIATTTRSLGNVRYNPSNSPVTYTQFNG
;
A
#
# COMPACT_ATOMS: atom_id res chain seq x y z
N MET A 1 -52.69 6.53 69.33
CA MET A 1 -51.35 7.15 69.29
C MET A 1 -50.39 6.13 68.68
N PRO A 2 -49.81 6.36 67.50
CA PRO A 2 -48.92 5.38 66.87
C PRO A 2 -47.48 5.55 67.41
N THR A 3 -46.91 4.46 67.89
CA THR A 3 -45.52 4.34 68.34
C THR A 3 -44.59 4.18 67.13
N THR A 4 -43.75 5.17 66.87
CA THR A 4 -42.70 5.13 65.84
C THR A 4 -41.43 4.49 66.40
N ASN A 5 -41.03 3.34 65.85
CA ASN A 5 -39.72 2.74 66.15
C ASN A 5 -38.59 3.53 65.47
N PRO A 6 -37.45 3.76 66.15
CA PRO A 6 -36.32 4.47 65.58
C PRO A 6 -35.55 3.62 64.57
N LEU A 7 -35.06 4.26 63.49
CA LEU A 7 -34.24 3.67 62.44
C LEU A 7 -32.89 3.17 62.98
N PRO A 8 -32.37 2.03 62.50
CA PRO A 8 -31.04 1.54 62.87
C PRO A 8 -29.93 2.42 62.28
N THR A 9 -28.93 2.72 63.10
CA THR A 9 -27.74 3.50 62.75
C THR A 9 -26.79 2.68 61.87
N PRO A 10 -26.27 3.22 60.76
CA PRO A 10 -25.32 2.50 59.91
C PRO A 10 -23.95 2.36 60.59
N THR A 11 -23.50 1.12 60.75
CA THR A 11 -22.17 0.76 61.25
C THR A 11 -21.10 1.21 60.25
N ALA A 12 -20.26 2.15 60.65
CA ALA A 12 -19.13 2.64 59.86
C ALA A 12 -18.11 1.50 59.63
N THR A 13 -18.03 1.03 58.38
CA THR A 13 -17.01 0.06 57.97
C THR A 13 -15.69 0.80 57.75
N LYS A 14 -14.67 0.44 58.53
CA LYS A 14 -13.32 0.99 58.49
C LYS A 14 -12.63 0.60 57.18
N VAL A 15 -12.62 1.49 56.19
CA VAL A 15 -11.91 1.32 54.92
C VAL A 15 -10.40 1.36 55.18
N ALA A 16 -9.70 0.29 54.81
CA ALA A 16 -8.25 0.20 54.93
C ALA A 16 -7.54 1.21 54.00
N PRO A 17 -6.43 1.83 54.43
CA PRO A 17 -5.72 2.83 53.63
C PRO A 17 -5.12 2.20 52.37
N ALA A 18 -5.44 2.80 51.22
CA ALA A 18 -4.91 2.40 49.92
C ALA A 18 -3.38 2.56 49.87
N ALA A 19 -2.69 1.52 49.39
CA ALA A 19 -1.25 1.54 49.21
C ALA A 19 -0.81 2.69 48.27
N PRO A 20 0.32 3.35 48.55
CA PRO A 20 0.78 4.48 47.76
C PRO A 20 1.09 4.04 46.31
N ARG A 21 0.43 4.69 45.34
CA ARG A 21 0.73 4.53 43.91
C ARG A 21 2.20 4.86 43.68
N ARG A 22 2.97 3.87 43.24
CA ARG A 22 4.34 4.04 42.78
C ARG A 22 4.32 4.88 41.49
N ILE A 23 4.59 6.18 41.62
CA ILE A 23 4.80 7.08 40.49
C ILE A 23 6.10 6.62 39.82
N LEU A 24 5.98 6.03 38.62
CA LEU A 24 7.13 5.71 37.79
C LEU A 24 7.78 7.03 37.35
N PRO A 25 9.12 7.15 37.32
CA PRO A 25 9.78 8.35 36.83
C PRO A 25 9.38 8.61 35.38
N ASP A 26 8.98 9.85 35.09
CA ASP A 26 8.77 10.35 33.74
C ASP A 26 10.07 10.21 32.95
N THR A 27 10.20 9.12 32.19
CA THR A 27 11.20 9.05 31.15
C THR A 27 10.71 9.95 30.00
N PRO A 28 11.56 10.83 29.45
CA PRO A 28 11.19 11.61 28.28
C PRO A 28 10.84 10.64 27.15
N ARG A 29 9.55 10.55 26.77
CA ARG A 29 9.13 9.93 25.51
C ARG A 29 9.56 10.82 24.36
N THR A 30 10.86 10.90 24.12
CA THR A 30 11.37 11.22 22.79
C THR A 30 11.10 10.00 21.93
N TRP A 31 9.88 9.91 21.39
CA TRP A 31 9.68 9.10 20.20
C TRP A 31 10.76 9.52 19.21
N PRO A 32 11.60 8.60 18.70
CA PRO A 32 12.45 8.92 17.58
C PRO A 32 11.47 9.32 16.47
N ARG A 33 11.40 10.61 16.16
CA ARG A 33 10.85 11.07 14.89
C ARG A 33 11.79 10.51 13.84
N GLY A 34 11.55 9.26 13.47
CA GLY A 34 12.26 8.57 12.42
C GLY A 34 11.94 9.28 11.12
N ARG A 35 12.73 10.32 10.81
CA ARG A 35 12.98 10.87 9.48
C ARG A 35 13.59 9.82 8.53
N LEU A 36 13.38 8.53 8.77
CA LEU A 36 13.96 7.45 7.99
C LEU A 36 13.00 6.87 6.96
N ASN A 37 11.75 7.35 6.85
CA ASN A 37 10.78 6.67 5.98
C ASN A 37 10.06 7.55 4.96
N GLU A 38 10.17 8.89 4.97
CA GLU A 38 9.55 9.70 3.90
C GLU A 38 10.26 9.46 2.56
N ALA A 39 11.60 9.44 2.55
CA ALA A 39 12.36 9.11 1.35
C ALA A 39 12.10 7.67 0.89
N THR A 40 12.01 6.71 1.80
CA THR A 40 11.84 5.27 1.48
C THR A 40 10.44 4.95 0.98
N PHE A 41 9.41 5.63 1.48
CA PHE A 41 8.03 5.48 1.00
C PHE A 41 7.84 6.19 -0.35
N VAL A 42 8.37 7.40 -0.51
CA VAL A 42 8.35 8.13 -1.80
C VAL A 42 9.18 7.40 -2.86
N LEU A 43 10.35 6.84 -2.50
CA LEU A 43 11.16 6.00 -3.39
C LEU A 43 10.49 4.64 -3.69
N GLY A 44 9.73 4.08 -2.75
CA GLY A 44 8.98 2.83 -2.96
C GLY A 44 7.83 3.02 -3.95
N ASP A 45 7.06 4.09 -3.80
CA ASP A 45 5.92 4.39 -4.68
C ASP A 45 6.38 4.92 -6.06
N LEU A 46 7.45 5.74 -6.09
CA LEU A 46 8.14 6.09 -7.34
C LEU A 46 8.76 4.86 -8.01
N GLY A 47 9.32 3.92 -7.25
CA GLY A 47 9.91 2.70 -7.77
C GLY A 47 8.87 1.80 -8.42
N LEU A 48 7.71 1.62 -7.79
CA LEU A 48 6.61 0.84 -8.35
C LEU A 48 5.97 1.52 -9.56
N SER A 49 5.82 2.85 -9.52
CA SER A 49 5.36 3.66 -10.65
C SER A 49 6.33 3.62 -11.84
N LEU A 50 7.64 3.68 -11.58
CA LEU A 50 8.68 3.56 -12.62
C LEU A 50 8.70 2.17 -13.24
N LEU A 51 8.54 1.10 -12.44
CA LEU A 51 8.45 -0.27 -12.97
C LEU A 51 7.21 -0.46 -13.85
N HIS A 52 6.05 0.11 -13.46
CA HIS A 52 4.86 0.10 -14.30
C HIS A 52 5.03 0.94 -15.57
N PHE A 53 5.67 2.09 -15.49
CA PHE A 53 5.97 2.92 -16.65
C PHE A 53 6.93 2.22 -17.61
N VAL A 54 8.00 1.60 -17.10
CA VAL A 54 8.95 0.82 -17.90
C VAL A 54 8.26 -0.39 -18.53
N SER A 55 7.41 -1.10 -17.78
CA SER A 55 6.60 -2.20 -18.32
C SER A 55 5.67 -1.74 -19.44
N TRP A 56 4.99 -0.61 -19.26
CA TRP A 56 4.14 0.01 -20.29
C TRP A 56 4.94 0.42 -21.53
N LEU A 57 6.12 1.02 -21.34
CA LEU A 57 7.02 1.41 -22.42
C LEU A 57 7.50 0.18 -23.21
N VAL A 58 7.95 -0.87 -22.52
CA VAL A 58 8.39 -2.14 -23.13
C VAL A 58 7.25 -2.77 -23.91
N ALA A 59 6.04 -2.81 -23.34
CA ALA A 59 4.86 -3.30 -24.04
C ALA A 59 4.51 -2.45 -25.28
N GLY A 60 4.64 -1.12 -25.18
CA GLY A 60 4.45 -0.19 -26.30
C GLY A 60 5.45 -0.42 -27.43
N VAL A 61 6.74 -0.55 -27.10
CA VAL A 61 7.82 -0.85 -28.05
C VAL A 61 7.60 -2.22 -28.70
N ALA A 62 7.25 -3.25 -27.93
CA ALA A 62 6.95 -4.57 -28.47
C ALA A 62 5.77 -4.54 -29.46
N ARG A 63 4.70 -3.79 -29.14
CA ARG A 63 3.56 -3.59 -30.06
C ARG A 63 3.96 -2.86 -31.33
N LEU A 64 4.80 -1.83 -31.22
CA LEU A 64 5.30 -1.08 -32.38
C LEU A 64 6.17 -1.96 -33.28
N ILE A 65 7.09 -2.74 -32.70
CA ILE A 65 7.92 -3.70 -33.44
C ILE A 65 7.06 -4.74 -34.14
N PHE A 66 6.06 -5.31 -33.44
CA PHE A 66 5.15 -6.30 -34.03
C PHE A 66 4.34 -5.71 -35.19
N TRP A 67 3.84 -4.48 -35.04
CA TRP A 67 3.13 -3.76 -36.08
C TRP A 67 4.01 -3.50 -37.31
N ALA A 68 5.25 -3.08 -37.09
CA ALA A 68 6.22 -2.84 -38.16
C ALA A 68 6.59 -4.14 -38.89
N ALA A 69 6.88 -5.21 -38.15
CA ALA A 69 7.18 -6.54 -38.70
C ALA A 69 6.02 -7.08 -39.55
N ARG A 70 4.78 -6.95 -39.07
CA ARG A 70 3.58 -7.35 -39.81
C ARG A 70 3.37 -6.53 -41.08
N SER A 71 3.71 -5.24 -41.06
CA SER A 71 3.61 -4.38 -42.24
C SER A 71 4.69 -4.73 -43.27
N LEU A 72 5.90 -5.01 -42.81
CA LEU A 72 7.01 -5.47 -43.65
C LEU A 72 6.71 -6.82 -44.29
N ALA A 73 6.24 -7.80 -43.51
CA ALA A 73 5.86 -9.14 -43.99
C ALA A 73 4.79 -9.06 -45.09
N ARG A 74 3.78 -8.19 -44.93
CA ARG A 74 2.75 -7.94 -45.97
C ARG A 74 3.30 -7.26 -47.22
N GLY A 75 4.33 -6.42 -47.08
CA GLY A 75 5.02 -5.81 -48.22
C GLY A 75 5.84 -6.83 -49.01
N LEU A 76 6.66 -7.61 -48.30
CA LEU A 76 7.53 -8.65 -48.86
C LEU A 76 6.72 -9.79 -49.50
N GLY A 77 5.61 -10.19 -48.88
CA GLY A 77 4.69 -11.17 -49.45
C GLY A 77 4.12 -10.76 -50.81
N ARG A 78 3.80 -9.47 -50.98
CA ARG A 78 3.35 -8.92 -52.27
C ARG A 78 4.46 -8.98 -53.32
N MET A 79 5.69 -8.62 -52.97
CA MET A 79 6.84 -8.73 -53.87
C MET A 79 7.13 -10.18 -54.28
N ALA A 80 7.10 -11.12 -53.33
CA ALA A 80 7.29 -12.54 -53.59
C ALA A 80 6.21 -13.11 -54.53
N ASN A 81 4.96 -12.63 -54.42
CA ASN A 81 3.89 -13.02 -55.33
C ASN A 81 4.11 -12.50 -56.75
N THR A 82 4.59 -11.26 -56.90
CA THR A 82 4.95 -10.70 -58.20
C THR A 82 6.07 -11.52 -58.84
N LEU A 83 7.10 -11.90 -58.07
CA LEU A 83 8.21 -12.73 -58.55
C LEU A 83 7.78 -14.17 -58.88
N SER A 84 6.83 -14.75 -58.13
CA SER A 84 6.29 -16.08 -58.40
C SER A 84 5.25 -16.12 -59.53
N ARG A 85 5.03 -14.98 -60.22
CA ARG A 85 4.01 -14.79 -61.26
C ARG A 85 2.60 -15.19 -60.79
N GLY A 86 2.26 -14.85 -59.54
CA GLY A 86 0.90 -15.05 -59.02
C GLY A 86 0.57 -16.47 -58.57
N ARG A 87 1.56 -17.38 -58.45
CA ARG A 87 1.32 -18.75 -57.98
C ARG A 87 1.00 -18.86 -56.49
N LEU A 88 1.25 -17.80 -55.72
CA LEU A 88 0.97 -17.77 -54.29
C LEU A 88 -0.43 -17.19 -54.04
N GLY A 89 -1.33 -18.02 -53.51
CA GLY A 89 -2.60 -17.52 -52.95
C GLY A 89 -2.37 -16.57 -51.78
N SER A 90 -3.39 -15.82 -51.34
CA SER A 90 -3.24 -14.77 -50.31
C SER A 90 -2.55 -15.27 -49.03
N ARG A 91 -2.89 -16.48 -48.58
CA ARG A 91 -2.25 -17.14 -47.42
C ARG A 91 -0.77 -17.47 -47.66
N GLY A 92 -0.40 -17.83 -48.90
CA GLY A 92 1.00 -18.11 -49.27
C GLY A 92 1.87 -16.86 -49.22
N THR A 93 1.31 -15.69 -49.54
CA THR A 93 2.04 -14.42 -49.48
C THR A 93 2.34 -13.98 -48.04
N GLU A 94 1.42 -14.22 -47.10
CA GLU A 94 1.63 -13.89 -45.69
C GLU A 94 2.66 -14.83 -45.04
N ILE A 95 2.58 -16.13 -45.33
CA ILE A 95 3.55 -17.13 -44.82
C ILE A 95 4.96 -16.83 -45.34
N ALA A 96 5.12 -16.56 -46.64
CA ALA A 96 6.41 -16.20 -47.22
C ALA A 96 7.01 -14.93 -46.60
N GLY A 97 6.16 -13.94 -46.30
CA GLY A 97 6.57 -12.71 -45.60
C GLY A 97 7.10 -12.96 -44.18
N TRP A 98 6.41 -13.79 -43.39
CA TRP A 98 6.86 -14.14 -42.04
C TRP A 98 8.15 -14.97 -42.04
N VAL A 99 8.29 -15.93 -42.96
CA VAL A 99 9.51 -16.72 -43.11
C VAL A 99 10.72 -15.81 -43.36
N LEU A 100 10.58 -14.80 -44.24
CA LEU A 100 11.67 -13.87 -44.53
C LEU A 100 12.06 -13.02 -43.30
N VAL A 101 11.07 -12.55 -42.53
CA VAL A 101 11.30 -11.79 -41.28
C VAL A 101 12.05 -12.64 -40.26
N VAL A 102 11.66 -13.90 -40.07
CA VAL A 102 12.34 -14.82 -39.14
C VAL A 102 13.77 -15.10 -39.57
N VAL A 103 14.03 -15.30 -40.87
CA VAL A 103 15.38 -15.52 -41.40
C VAL A 103 16.27 -14.30 -41.17
N VAL A 104 15.76 -13.08 -41.39
CA VAL A 104 16.52 -11.84 -41.12
C VAL A 104 16.79 -11.67 -39.64
N LEU A 105 15.79 -11.91 -38.77
CA LEU A 105 15.97 -11.82 -37.32
C LEU A 105 16.97 -12.85 -36.80
N ALA A 106 16.89 -14.10 -37.26
CA ALA A 106 17.84 -15.16 -36.94
C ALA A 106 19.25 -14.88 -37.49
N GLY A 107 19.35 -14.25 -38.66
CA GLY A 107 20.63 -13.79 -39.22
C GLY A 107 21.26 -12.62 -38.46
N SER A 108 20.47 -11.84 -37.73
CA SER A 108 20.92 -10.70 -36.91
C SER A 108 21.31 -11.05 -35.47
N TYR A 109 21.07 -12.31 -35.04
CA TYR A 109 21.43 -12.82 -33.70
C TYR A 109 22.91 -12.66 -33.27
N PRO A 110 23.94 -12.71 -34.13
CA PRO A 110 25.33 -12.55 -33.66
C PRO A 110 25.65 -11.16 -33.10
N THR A 111 24.76 -10.17 -33.23
CA THR A 111 24.96 -8.81 -32.69
C THR A 111 24.51 -8.64 -31.23
N TRP A 112 23.78 -9.61 -30.66
CA TRP A 112 23.37 -9.55 -29.25
C TRP A 112 24.55 -9.59 -28.28
N GLY A 113 25.65 -10.27 -28.66
CA GLY A 113 26.90 -10.24 -27.89
C GLY A 113 27.56 -8.85 -27.90
N THR A 114 27.41 -8.09 -28.99
CA THR A 114 27.93 -6.72 -29.11
C THR A 114 27.11 -5.73 -28.27
N VAL A 115 25.79 -5.92 -28.18
CA VAL A 115 24.92 -5.08 -27.35
C VAL A 115 25.20 -5.31 -25.87
N SER A 116 25.32 -6.56 -25.42
CA SER A 116 25.60 -6.86 -24.01
C SER A 116 26.96 -6.33 -23.56
N THR A 117 27.98 -6.44 -24.41
CA THR A 117 29.32 -5.88 -24.16
C THR A 117 29.33 -4.36 -24.20
N TRP A 118 28.62 -3.72 -25.14
CA TRP A 118 28.50 -2.27 -25.21
C TRP A 118 27.76 -1.67 -24.01
N VAL A 119 26.66 -2.30 -23.57
CA VAL A 119 25.91 -1.91 -22.35
C VAL A 119 26.78 -2.07 -21.11
N GLY A 120 27.52 -3.17 -20.99
CA GLY A 120 28.46 -3.39 -19.90
C GLY A 120 29.59 -2.35 -19.84
N ALA A 121 30.05 -1.89 -21.00
CA ALA A 121 31.11 -0.87 -21.11
C ALA A 121 30.62 0.55 -20.77
N HIS A 122 29.40 0.92 -21.18
CA HIS A 122 28.89 2.29 -21.03
C HIS A 122 28.01 2.51 -19.78
N TRP A 123 27.44 1.44 -19.21
CA TRP A 123 26.64 1.49 -17.99
C TRP A 123 27.09 0.42 -16.96
N PRO A 124 28.33 0.51 -16.44
CA PRO A 124 28.89 -0.50 -15.53
C PRO A 124 28.11 -0.68 -14.21
N ASN A 125 27.26 0.28 -13.86
CA ASN A 125 26.48 0.32 -12.61
C ASN A 125 25.09 -0.33 -12.72
N LEU A 126 24.68 -0.84 -13.89
CA LEU A 126 23.41 -1.58 -14.04
C LEU A 126 23.51 -3.05 -13.58
N ARG A 127 24.60 -3.45 -12.94
CA ARG A 127 24.62 -4.73 -12.23
C ARG A 127 23.49 -4.67 -11.20
N PRO A 128 22.58 -5.65 -11.15
CA PRO A 128 21.59 -5.69 -10.09
C PRO A 128 22.38 -5.67 -8.79
N HIS A 129 22.32 -4.54 -8.08
CA HIS A 129 22.81 -4.45 -6.72
C HIS A 129 22.04 -5.53 -6.00
N GLY A 130 22.70 -6.67 -5.77
CA GLY A 130 22.10 -7.82 -5.12
C GLY A 130 21.39 -7.28 -3.90
N VAL A 131 20.10 -7.56 -3.79
CA VAL A 131 19.28 -7.19 -2.64
C VAL A 131 20.08 -7.63 -1.44
N VAL A 132 20.74 -6.68 -0.76
CA VAL A 132 21.45 -6.96 0.46
C VAL A 132 20.31 -7.34 1.40
N ALA A 133 20.20 -8.63 1.72
CA ALA A 133 19.22 -9.11 2.67
C ALA A 133 19.34 -8.20 3.89
N TYR A 134 18.26 -7.46 4.18
CA TYR A 134 18.25 -6.53 5.30
C TYR A 134 18.62 -7.34 6.54
N LYS A 135 19.85 -7.14 7.03
CA LYS A 135 20.28 -7.67 8.31
C LYS A 135 19.65 -6.72 9.32
N PRO A 136 18.56 -7.11 10.03
CA PRO A 136 17.98 -6.23 11.02
C PRO A 136 19.09 -5.83 12.01
N PRO A 137 19.17 -4.56 12.43
CA PRO A 137 20.14 -4.13 13.42
C PRO A 137 19.99 -5.05 14.63
N SER A 138 21.06 -5.76 14.98
CA SER A 138 21.13 -6.71 16.10
C SER A 138 21.06 -6.03 17.47
N SER A 139 20.56 -4.78 17.52
CA SER A 139 20.27 -4.01 18.72
C SER A 139 18.78 -3.68 18.84
N ALA A 140 17.91 -4.45 18.17
CA ALA A 140 16.52 -4.54 18.62
C ALA A 140 16.54 -5.06 20.06
N CYS A 141 16.05 -4.23 20.98
CA CYS A 141 15.90 -4.47 22.40
C CYS A 141 15.71 -5.98 22.70
N ALA A 142 16.73 -6.63 23.26
CA ALA A 142 16.64 -8.00 23.77
C ALA A 142 15.88 -8.05 25.10
N LEU A 143 14.86 -7.20 25.23
CA LEU A 143 13.86 -7.33 26.26
C LEU A 143 12.96 -8.52 25.88
N PRO A 144 12.63 -9.42 26.81
CA PRO A 144 11.65 -10.47 26.58
C PRO A 144 10.41 -9.87 25.90
N ARG A 145 9.83 -10.54 24.89
CA ARG A 145 8.60 -10.05 24.22
C ARG A 145 7.50 -9.65 25.22
N ALA A 146 7.48 -10.25 26.40
CA ALA A 146 6.60 -9.91 27.52
C ALA A 146 6.78 -8.49 28.10
N SER A 147 7.96 -7.87 27.96
CA SER A 147 8.22 -6.49 28.39
C SER A 147 7.92 -5.42 27.33
N CYS A 148 7.74 -5.81 26.07
CA CYS A 148 7.28 -4.91 25.00
C CYS A 148 5.75 -4.97 24.81
N ALA A 149 5.13 -6.09 25.20
CA ALA A 149 3.70 -6.15 25.42
C ALA A 149 3.40 -5.47 26.75
N ALA A 150 3.24 -4.14 26.74
CA ALA A 150 2.57 -3.48 27.84
C ALA A 150 1.22 -4.20 28.02
N ALA A 151 1.09 -4.96 29.11
CA ALA A 151 -0.16 -5.62 29.44
C ALA A 151 -1.23 -4.52 29.63
N GLY A 152 -2.19 -4.43 28.70
CA GLY A 152 -3.39 -3.63 28.93
C GLY A 152 -4.05 -2.97 27.72
N GLU A 153 -3.39 -2.84 26.57
CA GLU A 153 -4.01 -2.20 25.40
C GLU A 153 -4.45 -3.27 24.40
N THR A 154 -5.63 -3.83 24.64
CA THR A 154 -6.29 -4.71 23.69
C THR A 154 -7.12 -3.89 22.70
N LEU A 155 -7.34 -4.42 21.50
CA LEU A 155 -8.16 -3.74 20.47
C LEU A 155 -9.57 -3.42 20.99
N ASP A 156 -10.07 -4.28 21.87
CA ASP A 156 -11.36 -4.25 22.55
C ASP A 156 -11.37 -3.47 23.88
N GLY A 157 -10.36 -2.62 24.10
CA GLY A 157 -10.24 -1.81 25.30
C GLY A 157 -11.22 -0.63 25.36
N GLN A 158 -11.41 -0.10 26.58
CA GLN A 158 -12.10 1.19 26.78
C GLN A 158 -11.44 2.30 25.94
N PRO A 159 -12.21 3.29 25.48
CA PRO A 159 -11.66 4.42 24.73
C PRO A 159 -10.54 5.12 25.49
N SER A 160 -9.35 5.19 24.88
CA SER A 160 -8.18 5.89 25.45
C SER A 160 -7.96 7.29 24.85
N ILE A 161 -8.83 7.73 23.95
CA ILE A 161 -8.78 9.04 23.28
C ILE A 161 -10.18 9.65 23.20
N SER A 162 -10.30 10.99 23.28
CA SER A 162 -11.58 11.70 23.11
C SER A 162 -11.82 12.16 21.67
N ALA A 163 -13.09 12.38 21.28
CA ALA A 163 -13.44 12.94 19.97
C ALA A 163 -12.73 14.27 19.66
N VAL A 164 -12.59 15.17 20.65
CA VAL A 164 -11.83 16.43 20.49
C VAL A 164 -10.38 16.15 20.13
N LYS A 165 -9.76 15.14 20.75
CA LYS A 165 -8.38 14.78 20.45
C LYS A 165 -8.25 14.12 19.07
N ILE A 166 -9.24 13.31 18.66
CA ILE A 166 -9.33 12.78 17.30
C ILE A 166 -9.35 13.92 16.29
N LEU A 167 -10.23 14.92 16.47
CA LEU A 167 -10.32 16.09 15.59
C LEU A 167 -8.97 16.82 15.47
N GLN A 168 -8.27 17.05 16.59
CA GLN A 168 -6.94 17.69 16.57
C GLN A 168 -5.91 16.89 15.76
N VAL A 169 -5.94 15.56 15.86
CA VAL A 169 -5.05 14.70 15.05
C VAL A 169 -5.41 14.80 13.58
N LEU A 170 -6.69 14.71 13.22
CA LEU A 170 -7.14 14.84 11.83
C LEU A 170 -6.75 16.20 11.22
N GLN A 171 -6.89 17.28 11.98
CA GLN A 171 -6.45 18.62 11.59
C GLN A 171 -4.93 18.69 11.36
N ALA A 172 -4.13 18.07 12.24
CA ALA A 172 -2.68 18.04 12.10
C ALA A 172 -2.21 17.29 10.83
N TYR A 173 -3.02 16.36 10.33
CA TYR A 173 -2.78 15.64 9.07
C TYR A 173 -3.32 16.38 7.82
N ASN A 174 -3.98 17.53 7.97
CA ASN A 174 -4.77 18.17 6.92
C ASN A 174 -5.80 17.20 6.29
N SER A 175 -6.40 16.36 7.13
CA SER A 175 -7.36 15.34 6.69
C SER A 175 -8.61 15.98 6.10
N PRO A 176 -9.15 15.49 4.96
CA PRO A 176 -10.47 15.90 4.47
C PRO A 176 -11.59 15.51 5.44
N ALA A 177 -11.34 14.58 6.35
CA ALA A 177 -12.27 14.13 7.37
C ALA A 177 -12.14 14.92 8.68
N ALA A 178 -11.36 16.02 8.73
CA ALA A 178 -11.15 16.85 9.91
C ALA A 178 -12.38 17.72 10.27
N THR A 179 -13.53 17.09 10.46
CA THR A 179 -14.79 17.71 10.90
C THR A 179 -15.15 17.22 12.31
N PRO A 180 -15.83 18.06 13.13
CA PRO A 180 -16.29 17.65 14.45
C PRO A 180 -17.19 16.41 14.41
N ASP A 181 -18.10 16.35 13.43
CA ASP A 181 -19.06 15.26 13.28
C ASP A 181 -18.36 13.93 13.00
N PHE A 182 -17.42 13.90 12.06
CA PHE A 182 -16.65 12.68 11.78
C PHE A 182 -15.82 12.22 12.98
N ALA A 183 -15.22 13.16 13.73
CA ALA A 183 -14.45 12.82 14.92
C ALA A 183 -15.34 12.23 16.04
N ALA A 184 -16.58 12.72 16.17
CA ALA A 184 -17.58 12.15 17.06
C ALA A 184 -18.02 10.76 16.58
N ASP A 185 -18.34 10.61 15.30
CA ASP A 185 -18.74 9.32 14.71
C ASP A 185 -17.65 8.26 14.88
N LEU A 186 -16.38 8.60 14.62
CA LEU A 186 -15.27 7.67 14.78
C LEU A 186 -15.12 7.20 16.25
N TYR A 187 -15.32 8.12 17.20
CA TYR A 187 -15.33 7.79 18.62
C TYR A 187 -16.52 6.88 18.97
N ASP A 188 -17.74 7.29 18.61
CA ASP A 188 -18.98 6.60 18.96
C ASP A 188 -19.07 5.21 18.32
N LEU A 189 -18.61 5.06 17.07
CA LEU A 189 -18.52 3.76 16.42
C LEU A 189 -17.50 2.86 17.11
N GLY A 190 -16.37 3.41 17.55
CA GLY A 190 -15.42 2.67 18.38
C GLY A 190 -16.08 2.13 19.64
N ILE A 191 -16.83 2.97 20.38
CA ILE A 191 -17.57 2.52 21.57
C ILE A 191 -18.59 1.44 21.21
N LYS A 192 -19.40 1.69 20.17
CA LYS A 192 -20.48 0.79 19.73
C LYS A 192 -19.98 -0.60 19.38
N TYR A 193 -18.83 -0.70 18.73
CA TYR A 193 -18.27 -1.99 18.30
C TYR A 193 -17.26 -2.57 19.29
N GLY A 194 -17.06 -1.93 20.44
CA GLY A 194 -16.04 -2.35 21.41
C GLY A 194 -14.66 -2.33 20.78
N VAL A 195 -14.33 -1.26 20.05
CA VAL A 195 -13.01 -1.00 19.47
C VAL A 195 -12.51 0.31 20.04
N ASN A 196 -11.33 0.31 20.66
CA ASN A 196 -10.76 1.55 21.18
C ASN A 196 -10.54 2.56 20.02
N PRO A 197 -11.16 3.75 20.04
CA PRO A 197 -11.07 4.73 18.95
C PRO A 197 -9.65 5.18 18.62
N ALA A 198 -8.70 5.06 19.56
CA ALA A 198 -7.29 5.34 19.30
C ALA A 198 -6.70 4.38 18.26
N TYR A 199 -7.10 3.11 18.29
CA TYR A 199 -6.68 2.12 17.29
C TYR A 199 -7.35 2.37 15.94
N ALA A 200 -8.64 2.73 15.93
CA ALA A 200 -9.33 3.09 14.69
C ALA A 200 -8.68 4.30 14.00
N LEU A 201 -8.35 5.34 14.78
CA LEU A 201 -7.61 6.50 14.29
C LEU A 201 -6.18 6.13 13.83
N GLY A 202 -5.48 5.27 14.57
CA GLY A 202 -4.16 4.77 14.20
C GLY A 202 -4.17 4.03 12.87
N PHE A 203 -5.19 3.19 12.63
CA PHE A 203 -5.40 2.50 11.36
C PHE A 203 -5.65 3.49 10.22
N PHE A 204 -6.51 4.50 10.44
CA PHE A 204 -6.76 5.55 9.46
C PHE A 204 -5.48 6.32 9.08
N ALA A 205 -4.67 6.69 10.07
CA ALA A 205 -3.39 7.35 9.85
C ALA A 205 -2.39 6.45 9.11
N PHE A 206 -2.34 5.17 9.45
CA PHE A 206 -1.39 4.23 8.86
C PHE A 206 -1.74 3.86 7.42
N GLU A 207 -3.01 3.55 7.17
CA GLU A 207 -3.45 3.04 5.87
C GLU A 207 -3.58 4.12 4.81
N SER A 208 -3.98 5.34 5.18
CA SER A 208 -4.30 6.40 4.21
C SER A 208 -3.79 7.79 4.57
N GLN A 209 -2.94 7.91 5.60
CA GLN A 209 -2.52 9.21 6.15
C GLN A 209 -3.71 10.10 6.52
N CYS A 210 -4.74 9.49 7.14
CA CYS A 210 -6.01 10.16 7.44
C CYS A 210 -6.72 10.66 6.16
N GLY A 211 -6.70 9.87 5.08
CA GLY A 211 -7.45 10.15 3.85
C GLY A 211 -6.75 11.09 2.86
N THR A 212 -5.47 11.42 3.07
CA THR A 212 -4.69 12.27 2.16
C THR A 212 -3.82 11.48 1.18
N ALA A 213 -3.73 10.14 1.33
CA ALA A 213 -2.86 9.29 0.52
C ALA A 213 -3.56 8.03 0.01
N GLY A 214 -3.16 7.59 -1.19
CA GLY A 214 -3.61 6.36 -1.83
C GLY A 214 -5.03 6.44 -2.40
N ILE A 215 -5.71 5.28 -2.54
CA ILE A 215 -7.05 5.22 -3.13
C ILE A 215 -8.13 5.87 -2.26
N ALA A 216 -7.85 6.02 -0.95
CA ALA A 216 -8.72 6.69 0.02
C ALA A 216 -9.04 8.15 -0.36
N THR A 217 -8.17 8.83 -1.11
CA THR A 217 -8.45 10.19 -1.62
C THR A 217 -9.64 10.22 -2.59
N THR A 218 -9.94 9.09 -3.21
CA THR A 218 -11.03 8.92 -4.18
C THR A 218 -12.23 8.22 -3.54
N THR A 219 -12.00 7.16 -2.78
CA THR A 219 -13.07 6.33 -2.20
C THR A 219 -13.63 6.89 -0.89
N ARG A 220 -12.94 7.86 -0.26
CA ARG A 220 -13.26 8.40 1.07
C ARG A 220 -13.36 7.32 2.16
N SER A 221 -12.67 6.19 1.96
CA SER A 221 -12.57 5.12 2.95
C SER A 221 -11.47 5.41 3.98
N LEU A 222 -11.61 4.86 5.19
CA LEU A 222 -10.58 4.95 6.24
C LEU A 222 -9.24 4.30 5.86
N GLY A 223 -9.24 3.36 4.93
CA GLY A 223 -8.02 2.69 4.48
C GLY A 223 -7.92 2.59 2.98
N ASN A 224 -6.76 2.11 2.51
CA ASN A 224 -6.49 1.92 1.08
C ASN A 224 -7.01 0.58 0.55
N VAL A 225 -8.23 0.20 0.96
CA VAL A 225 -8.88 -1.03 0.51
C VAL A 225 -9.30 -0.85 -0.96
N ARG A 226 -8.64 -1.58 -1.85
CA ARG A 226 -8.97 -1.58 -3.28
C ARG A 226 -10.22 -2.41 -3.51
N TYR A 227 -11.23 -1.81 -4.14
CA TYR A 227 -12.35 -2.55 -4.71
C TYR A 227 -11.88 -3.27 -5.98
N ASN A 228 -12.05 -4.60 -6.01
CA ASN A 228 -11.88 -5.38 -7.23
C ASN A 228 -13.26 -5.94 -7.68
N PRO A 229 -13.86 -5.39 -8.74
CA PRO A 229 -15.17 -5.84 -9.21
C PRO A 229 -15.19 -7.30 -9.68
N SER A 230 -14.05 -7.88 -10.10
CA SER A 230 -14.02 -9.26 -10.57
C SER A 230 -14.17 -10.31 -9.46
N ASN A 231 -13.92 -9.93 -8.19
CA ASN A 231 -13.85 -10.86 -7.06
C ASN A 231 -14.81 -10.49 -5.92
N SER A 232 -15.64 -9.45 -6.07
CA SER A 232 -16.60 -9.04 -5.06
C SER A 232 -17.97 -9.67 -5.37
N PRO A 233 -18.54 -10.52 -4.50
CA PRO A 233 -19.87 -11.10 -4.71
C PRO A 233 -21.00 -10.05 -4.61
N VAL A 234 -20.67 -8.82 -4.20
CA VAL A 234 -21.61 -7.70 -4.08
C VAL A 234 -21.27 -6.62 -5.12
N THR A 235 -22.20 -6.38 -6.04
CA THR A 235 -22.14 -5.30 -7.03
C THR A 235 -22.59 -3.99 -6.37
N TYR A 236 -21.66 -3.09 -6.04
CA TYR A 236 -21.96 -1.82 -5.36
C TYR A 236 -22.32 -0.69 -6.34
N THR A 237 -23.31 -0.89 -7.21
CA THR A 237 -23.81 0.18 -8.10
C THR A 237 -24.65 1.25 -7.37
N GLN A 238 -24.68 1.26 -6.03
CA GLN A 238 -25.55 2.15 -5.26
C GLN A 238 -24.93 2.85 -4.04
N PHE A 239 -23.61 2.86 -3.84
CA PHE A 239 -23.04 3.67 -2.74
C PHE A 239 -22.69 5.09 -3.22
N ASN A 240 -23.69 5.97 -3.18
CA ASN A 240 -23.51 7.42 -3.16
C ASN A 240 -23.62 7.88 -1.71
N GLY A 241 -22.50 8.37 -1.16
CA GLY A 241 -22.37 8.96 0.17
C GLY A 241 -20.90 9.12 0.53
#